data_AF-A0A960NMV5-F1
#
_entry.id   AF-A0A960NMV5-F1
#
_cell.length_a   1.000
_cell.length_b   1.000
_cell.length_c   1.000
_cell.angle_alpha   90.00
_cell.angle_beta   90.00
_cell.angle_gamma   90.00
#
_symmetry.space_group_name_H-M   'P 1'
#
loop_
_entity.id
_entity.type
_entity.pdbx_description
1 polymer ?
#
loop_
_entity_poly.entity_id
_entity_poly.type
_entity_poly.pdbx_seq_one_letter_code
_entity_poly.pdbx_strand_id
1 'polypeptide(L)'
;DQDLEQVIATGSREQAARAQIMRGDAKMKRGLVEQAVMDYLRSAILFESETSVHPEALLKSAQGLEQLRDPRAKELYRKLVETYPQSPQAQQARGKL
;
A
#
# COMPACT_ATOMS: atom_id res chain seq x y z
N ASP A 1 0.91 9.75 -16.65
CA ASP A 1 0.89 8.43 -15.97
C ASP A 1 0.61 7.24 -16.90
N GLN A 2 0.53 7.40 -18.24
CA GLN A 2 0.30 6.27 -19.17
C GLN A 2 1.33 5.14 -19.00
N ASP A 3 2.59 5.50 -18.69
CA ASP A 3 3.65 4.52 -18.44
C ASP A 3 3.36 3.62 -17.23
N LEU A 4 2.77 4.15 -16.15
CA LEU A 4 2.42 3.34 -14.97
C LEU A 4 1.28 2.39 -15.26
N GLU A 5 0.29 2.81 -16.05
CA GLU A 5 -0.83 1.94 -16.42
C GLU A 5 -0.36 0.75 -17.26
N GLN A 6 0.57 0.97 -18.18
CA GLN A 6 1.19 -0.10 -18.96
C GLN A 6 1.98 -1.06 -18.06
N VAL A 7 2.81 -0.55 -17.15
CA VAL A 7 3.57 -1.39 -16.21
C VAL A 7 2.66 -2.21 -15.32
N ILE A 8 1.54 -1.64 -14.85
CA ILE A 8 0.54 -2.38 -14.06
C ILE A 8 -0.07 -3.53 -14.87
N ALA A 9 -0.30 -3.33 -16.18
CA ALA A 9 -0.95 -4.31 -17.03
C ALA A 9 -0.01 -5.43 -17.51
N THR A 10 1.25 -5.11 -17.80
CA THR A 10 2.16 -6.02 -18.52
C THR A 10 3.47 -6.32 -17.80
N GLY A 11 3.76 -5.63 -16.69
CA GLY A 11 4.98 -5.84 -15.91
C GLY A 11 4.98 -7.15 -15.13
N SER A 12 6.12 -7.48 -14.53
CA SER A 12 6.19 -8.56 -13.53
C SER A 12 5.25 -8.26 -12.36
N ARG A 13 4.91 -9.28 -11.56
CA ARG A 13 4.06 -9.10 -10.37
C ARG A 13 4.60 -8.03 -9.42
N GLU A 14 5.90 -8.07 -9.14
CA GLU A 14 6.57 -7.06 -8.32
C GLU A 14 6.52 -5.66 -8.97
N GLN A 15 6.76 -5.56 -10.28
CA GLN A 15 6.69 -4.28 -11.01
C GLN A 15 5.28 -3.70 -11.00
N ALA A 16 4.26 -4.53 -11.21
CA ALA A 16 2.86 -4.11 -11.17
C ALA A 16 2.47 -3.62 -9.76
N ALA A 17 2.88 -4.33 -8.70
CA ALA A 17 2.67 -3.91 -7.32
C ALA A 17 3.32 -2.54 -7.02
N ARG A 18 4.60 -2.37 -7.39
CA ARG A 18 5.31 -1.09 -7.24
C ARG A 18 4.65 0.04 -8.03
N ALA A 19 4.23 -0.23 -9.27
CA ALA A 19 3.58 0.78 -10.10
C ALA A 19 2.21 1.20 -9.54
N GLN A 20 1.45 0.28 -8.94
CA GLN A 20 0.22 0.63 -8.20
C GLN A 20 0.53 1.55 -7.02
N ILE A 21 1.55 1.25 -6.22
CA ILE A 21 1.98 2.14 -5.13
C ILE A 21 2.38 3.53 -5.65
N MET A 22 3.20 3.59 -6.70
CA MET A 22 3.63 4.87 -7.28
C MET A 22 2.44 5.71 -7.80
N ARG A 23 1.45 5.05 -8.43
CA ARG A 23 0.23 5.74 -8.88
C ARG A 23 -0.59 6.22 -7.69
N GLY A 24 -0.68 5.42 -6.62
CA GLY A 24 -1.30 5.82 -5.37
C GLY A 24 -0.61 7.05 -4.76
N ASP A 25 0.72 7.09 -4.75
CA ASP A 25 1.50 8.22 -4.24
C ASP A 25 1.23 9.51 -5.02
N ALA A 26 1.16 9.40 -6.35
CA ALA A 26 0.81 10.53 -7.21
C ALA A 26 -0.61 11.05 -6.91
N LYS A 27 -1.57 10.14 -6.71
CA LYS A 27 -2.95 10.48 -6.33
C LYS A 27 -3.03 11.12 -4.94
N MET A 28 -2.29 10.59 -3.97
CA MET A 28 -2.24 11.13 -2.60
C MET A 28 -1.71 12.57 -2.61
N LYS A 29 -0.64 12.84 -3.36
CA LYS A 29 -0.10 14.21 -3.55
C LYS A 29 -1.09 15.18 -4.18
N ARG A 30 -2.04 14.67 -4.98
CA ARG A 30 -3.12 15.46 -5.60
C ARG A 30 -4.37 15.57 -4.71
N GLY A 31 -4.34 15.05 -3.48
CA GLY A 31 -5.49 15.05 -2.58
C GLY A 31 -6.56 14.01 -2.95
N LEU A 32 -6.30 13.13 -3.92
CA LEU A 32 -7.20 12.07 -4.35
C LEU A 32 -7.08 10.85 -3.43
N VAL A 33 -7.35 11.06 -2.14
CA VAL A 33 -7.05 10.11 -1.05
C VAL A 33 -7.72 8.75 -1.28
N GLU A 34 -9.02 8.73 -1.61
CA GLU A 34 -9.76 7.48 -1.85
C GLU A 34 -9.17 6.68 -3.02
N GLN A 35 -8.84 7.36 -4.12
CA GLN A 35 -8.26 6.70 -5.29
C GLN A 35 -6.85 6.17 -5.01
N ALA A 36 -6.09 6.88 -4.17
CA ALA A 36 -4.77 6.44 -3.73
C ALA A 36 -4.87 5.17 -2.88
N VAL A 37 -5.78 5.18 -1.89
CA VAL A 37 -6.06 4.02 -1.02
C VAL A 37 -6.45 2.80 -1.86
N MET A 38 -7.27 2.96 -2.88
CA MET A 38 -7.64 1.85 -3.76
C MET A 38 -6.44 1.26 -4.50
N ASP A 39 -5.45 2.06 -4.88
CA ASP A 39 -4.23 1.54 -5.51
C ASP A 39 -3.34 0.80 -4.50
N TYR A 40 -3.18 1.33 -3.29
CA TYR A 40 -2.42 0.65 -2.24
C TYR A 40 -3.08 -0.68 -1.82
N LEU A 41 -4.42 -0.70 -1.68
CA LEU A 41 -5.16 -1.90 -1.31
C LEU A 41 -5.06 -2.99 -2.37
N ARG A 42 -5.12 -2.63 -3.67
CA ARG A 42 -4.86 -3.59 -4.75
C ARG A 42 -3.46 -4.17 -4.64
N SER A 43 -2.46 -3.33 -4.36
CA SER A 43 -1.09 -3.80 -4.17
C SER A 43 -0.99 -4.73 -2.96
N ALA A 44 -1.67 -4.41 -1.87
CA ALA A 44 -1.63 -5.17 -0.62
C ALA A 44 -2.35 -6.52 -0.74
N ILE A 45 -3.46 -6.59 -1.48
CA ILE A 45 -4.31 -7.79 -1.56
C ILE A 45 -3.83 -8.74 -2.66
N LEU A 46 -3.41 -8.23 -3.83
CA LEU A 46 -3.12 -9.08 -4.99
C LEU A 46 -1.68 -9.60 -5.01
N PHE A 47 -0.79 -9.00 -4.22
CA PHE A 47 0.66 -9.24 -4.28
C PHE A 47 1.26 -9.57 -2.91
N GLU A 48 0.52 -10.30 -2.07
CA GLU A 48 0.98 -10.71 -0.73
C GLU A 48 2.29 -11.52 -0.76
N SER A 49 2.54 -12.25 -1.86
CA SER A 49 3.77 -13.02 -2.10
C SER A 49 4.99 -12.15 -2.42
N GLU A 50 4.80 -10.92 -2.87
CA GLU A 50 5.87 -10.00 -3.25
C GLU A 50 6.39 -9.28 -2.00
N THR A 51 7.12 -10.02 -1.16
CA THR A 51 7.54 -9.58 0.18
C THR A 51 8.46 -8.36 0.18
N SER A 52 9.07 -8.02 -0.96
CA SER A 52 9.86 -6.80 -1.15
C SER A 52 9.01 -5.53 -1.29
N VAL A 53 7.69 -5.66 -1.50
CA VAL A 53 6.74 -4.56 -1.76
C VAL A 53 5.57 -4.57 -0.79
N HIS A 54 5.08 -5.75 -0.41
CA HIS A 54 3.89 -5.91 0.42
C HIS A 54 3.92 -5.12 1.75
N PRO A 55 5.03 -5.01 2.50
CA PRO A 55 5.06 -4.18 3.72
C PRO A 55 4.75 -2.70 3.47
N GLU A 56 5.21 -2.16 2.35
CA GLU A 56 4.94 -0.78 1.94
C GLU A 56 3.48 -0.60 1.53
N ALA A 57 2.92 -1.55 0.77
CA ALA A 57 1.52 -1.54 0.38
C ALA A 57 0.58 -1.55 1.58
N LEU A 58 0.85 -2.40 2.59
CA LEU A 58 0.07 -2.47 3.83
C LEU A 58 0.15 -1.15 4.61
N LEU A 59 1.34 -0.59 4.77
CA LEU A 59 1.53 0.66 5.50
C LEU A 59 0.77 1.81 4.86
N LYS A 60 0.95 2.00 3.54
CA LYS A 60 0.29 3.08 2.80
C LYS A 60 -1.23 2.92 2.76
N SER A 61 -1.71 1.67 2.64
CA SER A 61 -3.14 1.37 2.75
C SER A 61 -3.69 1.76 4.12
N ALA A 62 -3.00 1.37 5.20
CA ALA A 62 -3.41 1.69 6.57
C ALA A 62 -3.41 3.20 6.83
N GLN A 63 -2.37 3.92 6.40
CA GLN A 63 -2.27 5.38 6.52
C GLN A 63 -3.36 6.11 5.74
N GLY A 64 -3.63 5.70 4.51
CA GLY A 64 -4.67 6.31 3.71
C GLY A 64 -6.08 6.03 4.28
N LEU A 65 -6.34 4.81 4.77
CA LEU A 65 -7.58 4.48 5.47
C LEU A 65 -7.73 5.29 6.77
N GLU A 66 -6.63 5.48 7.53
CA GLU A 66 -6.62 6.32 8.73
C GLU A 66 -7.00 7.76 8.41
N GLN A 67 -6.47 8.33 7.31
CA GLN A 67 -6.84 9.65 6.83
C GLN A 67 -8.33 9.77 6.46
N LEU A 68 -8.91 8.70 5.91
CA LEU A 68 -10.34 8.59 5.62
C LEU A 68 -11.19 8.26 6.87
N ARG A 69 -10.57 8.14 8.06
CA ARG A 69 -11.21 7.72 9.31
C ARG A 69 -11.87 6.35 9.22
N ASP A 70 -11.34 5.48 8.37
CA ASP A 70 -11.82 4.13 8.19
C ASP A 70 -11.22 3.20 9.25
N PRO A 71 -12.04 2.47 10.03
CA PRO A 71 -11.56 1.64 11.14
C PRO A 71 -10.66 0.47 10.69
N ARG A 72 -10.74 0.06 9.42
CA ARG A 72 -9.90 -1.01 8.85
C ARG A 72 -8.42 -0.64 8.84
N ALA A 73 -8.07 0.65 9.01
CA ALA A 73 -6.69 1.09 9.18
C ALA A 73 -5.95 0.30 10.28
N LYS A 74 -6.61 0.11 11.44
CA LYS A 74 -6.00 -0.63 12.57
C LYS A 74 -5.74 -2.10 12.25
N GLU A 75 -6.61 -2.73 11.46
CA GLU A 75 -6.44 -4.11 11.04
C GLU A 75 -5.23 -4.27 10.12
N LEU A 76 -5.02 -3.34 9.20
CA LEU A 76 -3.85 -3.36 8.31
C LEU A 76 -2.54 -3.05 9.03
N TYR A 77 -2.56 -2.10 9.99
CA TYR A 77 -1.39 -1.88 10.85
C TYR A 77 -1.04 -3.15 11.65
N ARG A 78 -2.03 -3.85 12.19
CA ARG A 78 -1.82 -5.11 12.90
C ARG A 78 -1.27 -6.19 11.97
N LYS A 79 -1.88 -6.40 10.80
CA LYS A 79 -1.40 -7.37 9.78
C LYS A 79 0.05 -7.10 9.41
N LEU A 80 0.44 -5.84 9.23
CA LEU A 80 1.81 -5.45 8.92
C LEU A 80 2.80 -5.81 10.04
N VAL A 81 2.46 -5.53 11.30
CA VAL A 81 3.31 -5.87 12.44
C VAL A 81 3.43 -7.39 12.64
N GLU A 82 2.36 -8.14 12.43
CA GLU A 82 2.35 -9.59 12.57
C GLU A 82 3.09 -10.30 11.43
N THR A 83 2.91 -9.83 10.19
CA THR A 83 3.48 -10.48 8.99
C THR A 83 4.93 -10.07 8.75
N TYR A 84 5.30 -8.82 9.05
CA TYR A 84 6.62 -8.26 8.76
C TYR A 84 7.24 -7.56 9.98
N PRO A 85 7.37 -8.24 11.13
CA PRO A 85 7.72 -7.62 12.41
C PRO A 85 9.06 -6.88 12.43
N GLN A 86 9.97 -7.23 11.53
CA GLN A 86 11.31 -6.66 11.40
C GLN A 86 11.41 -5.58 10.30
N SER A 87 10.36 -5.36 9.51
CA SER A 87 10.37 -4.36 8.44
C SER A 87 10.37 -2.93 9.00
N PRO A 88 11.02 -1.96 8.32
CA PRO A 88 10.91 -0.55 8.68
C PRO A 88 9.46 -0.06 8.76
N GLN A 89 8.59 -0.59 7.89
CA GLN A 89 7.17 -0.26 7.84
C GLN A 89 6.43 -0.73 9.10
N ALA A 90 6.75 -1.93 9.61
CA ALA A 90 6.17 -2.41 10.86
C ALA A 90 6.60 -1.58 12.07
N GLN A 91 7.82 -1.01 12.08
CA GLN A 91 8.23 -0.09 13.15
C GLN A 91 7.34 1.16 13.17
N GLN A 92 7.00 1.70 12.01
CA GLN A 92 6.04 2.82 11.91
C GLN A 92 4.63 2.41 12.35
N ALA A 93 4.17 1.23 11.92
CA ALA A 93 2.84 0.72 12.24
C ALA A 93 2.63 0.46 13.74
N ARG A 94 3.67 0.07 14.49
CA ARG A 94 3.59 -0.12 15.96
C ARG A 94 3.17 1.15 16.70
N GLY A 95 3.56 2.33 16.20
CA GLY A 95 3.13 3.61 16.79
C GLY A 95 1.67 3.98 16.52
N LYS A 96 0.93 3.15 15.77
CA LYS A 96 -0.46 3.39 15.33
C LYS A 96 -1.47 2.42 15.94
N LEU A 97 -1.02 1.40 16.67
CA LEU A 97 -1.86 0.42 17.38
C LEU A 97 -2.36 1.02 18.70
#